data_AF-A0A946B2M9-F1
#
_entry.id   AF-A0A946B2M9-F1
#
_cell.length_a   1.000
_cell.length_b   1.000
_cell.length_c   1.000
_cell.angle_alpha   90.00
_cell.angle_beta   90.00
_cell.angle_gamma   90.00
#
_symmetry.space_group_name_H-M   'P 1'
#
loop_
_entity.id
_entity.type
_entity.pdbx_description
1 polymer ?
#
loop_
_entity_poly.entity_id
_entity_poly.type
_entity_poly.pdbx_seq_one_letter_code
_entity_poly.pdbx_strand_id
1 'polypeptide(L)'
;MTNPAQGALDGVTVLDLSTGEAGAFATMFLSDCGARVLRATGPGAPLHRDGGFVIWDRGKEAITLDVDASDAAAAIAKLAPGIDILIEDFAPSSPRQALVERSKLEALNPRIIACSITGYGKQGPLKDEPALDDLVLARSGVMGGMPGFRKAPVHVIHPLPSVGAALFAAIGVASSLLAREETGRGRFVETSMLAGALLYHPKVEGEGIAPHEFQTHPSGSAPFYSVYECGDGNYVQLGCVHEGFIGSCASLMGISDLVAEPRFDKGRGGHTPEDVQEMRDKLTVIMKTRSAAEWAAAFEDADVPFAPARWAEESLEDEQVLHNGMVHKSQDPKIGEVVQMGSPIHFTQTPAGPRGPRAGHATPPPDLPATTSTASSVGEQLPPLAGIRVLEITNLIAGPTSGRLLADLGAEVIKLEPPAGDISRPIGRTYFYNVNFNKRSVCFDAKKPGAKEAIQAIAKTCDALLANMRPGASERMGITPELNPSLIETHLTGYGWTGPYSKRPGIDPLAQALMGLQRAQGGPDNPPSFPAQLAPTDYTTGAMGALGLILALYQRKKHGVVQRVE
;
A
#
# COMPACT_ATOMS: atom_id res chain seq x y z
N MET A 1 -20.15 26.45 -15.79
CA MET A 1 -20.23 24.99 -15.85
C MET A 1 -18.82 24.47 -15.62
N THR A 2 -18.50 24.07 -14.39
CA THR A 2 -17.23 23.41 -14.08
C THR A 2 -17.22 22.08 -14.80
N ASN A 3 -16.21 21.82 -15.63
CA ASN A 3 -15.98 20.50 -16.20
C ASN A 3 -16.00 19.48 -15.03
N PRO A 4 -16.68 18.33 -15.12
CA PRO A 4 -16.57 17.31 -14.07
C PRO A 4 -15.08 17.05 -13.83
N ALA A 5 -14.66 17.08 -12.56
CA ALA A 5 -13.26 16.97 -12.22
C ALA A 5 -12.70 15.65 -12.78
N GLN A 6 -11.67 15.76 -13.62
CA GLN A 6 -11.11 14.62 -14.33
C GLN A 6 -10.19 13.80 -13.41
N GLY A 7 -10.32 12.48 -13.43
CA GLY A 7 -9.45 11.56 -12.70
C GLY A 7 -8.02 11.57 -13.26
N ALA A 8 -7.06 11.11 -12.46
CA ALA A 8 -5.64 11.06 -12.84
C ALA A 8 -5.33 10.18 -14.07
N LEU A 9 -6.24 9.30 -14.46
CA LEU A 9 -6.15 8.41 -15.62
C LEU A 9 -7.28 8.62 -16.62
N ASP A 10 -7.96 9.77 -16.59
CA ASP A 10 -8.98 10.08 -17.58
C ASP A 10 -8.40 10.05 -19.01
N GLY A 11 -9.13 9.39 -19.90
CA GLY A 11 -8.71 9.13 -21.27
C GLY A 11 -7.75 7.95 -21.45
N VAL A 12 -7.38 7.24 -20.39
CA VAL A 12 -6.60 5.99 -20.46
C VAL A 12 -7.55 4.80 -20.58
N THR A 13 -7.34 3.94 -21.59
CA THR A 13 -8.16 2.72 -21.78
C THR A 13 -7.37 1.46 -21.42
N VAL A 14 -7.94 0.63 -20.54
CA VAL A 14 -7.36 -0.62 -20.05
C VAL A 14 -8.15 -1.80 -20.61
N LEU A 15 -7.47 -2.76 -21.23
CA LEU A 15 -8.03 -4.09 -21.52
C LEU A 15 -7.62 -5.05 -20.39
N ASP A 16 -8.60 -5.49 -19.61
CA ASP A 16 -8.43 -6.43 -18.51
C ASP A 16 -8.80 -7.85 -18.97
N LEU A 17 -7.78 -8.67 -19.21
CA LEU A 17 -7.89 -10.09 -19.56
C LEU A 17 -7.70 -11.00 -18.33
N SER A 18 -7.53 -10.42 -17.14
CA SER A 18 -7.24 -11.17 -15.92
C SER A 18 -8.47 -11.86 -15.35
N THR A 19 -8.24 -12.96 -14.64
CA THR A 19 -9.28 -13.80 -14.06
C THR A 19 -9.21 -13.90 -12.54
N GLY A 20 -8.02 -13.74 -11.96
CA GLY A 20 -7.74 -13.81 -10.53
C GLY A 20 -7.82 -12.46 -9.79
N GLU A 21 -7.58 -12.53 -8.47
CA GLU A 21 -7.75 -11.40 -7.56
C GLU A 21 -6.74 -10.27 -7.82
N ALA A 22 -5.46 -10.62 -8.01
CA ALA A 22 -4.39 -9.65 -8.21
C ALA A 22 -4.63 -8.74 -9.42
N GLY A 23 -5.05 -9.32 -10.56
CA GLY A 23 -5.40 -8.54 -11.75
C GLY A 23 -6.64 -7.69 -11.53
N ALA A 24 -7.66 -8.22 -10.84
CA ALA A 24 -8.87 -7.48 -10.52
C ALA A 24 -8.62 -6.29 -9.58
N PHE A 25 -7.76 -6.44 -8.57
CA PHE A 25 -7.30 -5.34 -7.72
C PHE A 25 -6.53 -4.28 -8.52
N ALA A 26 -5.58 -4.70 -9.36
CA ALA A 26 -4.76 -3.78 -10.14
C ALA A 26 -5.65 -2.90 -11.04
N THR A 27 -6.61 -3.50 -11.74
CA THR A 27 -7.52 -2.77 -12.61
C THR A 27 -8.58 -1.98 -11.85
N MET A 28 -8.95 -2.39 -10.64
CA MET A 28 -9.76 -1.57 -9.73
C MET A 28 -9.02 -0.27 -9.35
N PHE A 29 -7.75 -0.35 -8.94
CA PHE A 29 -6.96 0.84 -8.59
C PHE A 29 -6.84 1.82 -9.76
N LEU A 30 -6.63 1.30 -10.97
CA LEU A 30 -6.59 2.13 -12.19
C LEU A 30 -7.97 2.75 -12.51
N SER A 31 -9.05 1.98 -12.37
CA SER A 31 -10.43 2.45 -12.58
C SER A 31 -10.80 3.56 -11.59
N ASP A 32 -10.48 3.38 -10.31
CA ASP A 32 -10.74 4.37 -9.27
C ASP A 32 -9.95 5.67 -9.51
N CYS A 33 -8.81 5.59 -10.21
CA CYS A 33 -8.05 6.77 -10.64
C CYS A 33 -8.53 7.37 -11.97
N GLY A 34 -9.60 6.88 -12.59
CA GLY A 34 -10.20 7.46 -13.81
C GLY A 34 -10.06 6.62 -15.09
N ALA A 35 -9.27 5.53 -15.07
CA ALA A 35 -9.06 4.73 -16.28
C ALA A 35 -10.34 4.01 -16.72
N ARG A 36 -10.60 3.97 -18.04
CA ARG A 36 -11.70 3.17 -18.61
C ARG A 36 -11.26 1.71 -18.72
N VAL A 37 -11.78 0.86 -17.83
CA VAL A 37 -11.42 -0.57 -17.81
C VAL A 37 -12.46 -1.42 -18.55
N LEU A 38 -12.02 -2.09 -19.60
CA LEU A 38 -12.78 -3.08 -20.38
C LEU A 38 -12.37 -4.48 -19.92
N ARG A 39 -13.18 -5.11 -19.06
CA ARG A 39 -12.97 -6.47 -18.59
C ARG A 39 -13.55 -7.48 -19.59
N ALA A 40 -12.69 -8.31 -20.16
CA ALA A 40 -13.11 -9.39 -21.05
C ALA A 40 -13.90 -10.45 -20.28
N THR A 41 -15.02 -10.88 -20.85
CA THR A 41 -15.81 -12.01 -20.38
C THR A 41 -16.17 -12.91 -21.56
N GLY A 42 -15.93 -14.21 -21.42
CA GLY A 42 -16.34 -15.20 -22.41
C GLY A 42 -17.88 -15.36 -22.44
N PRO A 43 -18.48 -15.77 -23.57
CA PRO A 43 -19.93 -15.96 -23.70
C PRO A 43 -20.55 -16.95 -22.70
N GLY A 44 -19.76 -17.92 -22.21
CA GLY A 44 -20.18 -18.91 -21.23
C GLY A 44 -19.77 -18.63 -19.78
N ALA A 45 -18.98 -17.57 -19.55
CA ALA A 45 -18.52 -17.22 -18.20
C ALA A 45 -19.62 -16.42 -17.47
N PRO A 46 -19.82 -16.65 -16.15
CA PRO A 46 -20.68 -15.77 -15.35
C PRO A 46 -20.19 -14.32 -15.44
N LEU A 47 -21.10 -13.40 -15.76
CA LEU A 47 -20.78 -11.97 -15.81
C LEU A 47 -20.26 -11.48 -14.44
N HIS A 48 -20.92 -11.91 -13.36
CA HIS A 48 -20.58 -11.51 -11.99
C HIS A 48 -19.84 -12.63 -11.29
N ARG A 49 -18.60 -12.33 -10.89
CA ARG A 49 -17.80 -13.16 -9.97
C ARG A 49 -18.27 -12.94 -8.53
N ASP A 50 -18.24 -13.99 -7.70
CA ASP A 50 -18.73 -13.95 -6.31
C ASP A 50 -17.61 -13.53 -5.32
N GLY A 51 -17.95 -13.33 -4.04
CA GLY A 51 -16.98 -12.94 -3.01
C GLY A 51 -16.47 -11.51 -3.18
N GLY A 52 -15.15 -11.31 -2.98
CA GLY A 52 -14.51 -9.99 -3.04
C GLY A 52 -14.66 -9.26 -4.38
N PHE A 53 -14.94 -9.99 -5.47
CA PHE A 53 -15.15 -9.41 -6.80
C PHE A 53 -16.38 -8.51 -6.92
N VAL A 54 -17.33 -8.57 -5.97
CA VAL A 54 -18.39 -7.55 -5.84
C VAL A 54 -17.79 -6.15 -5.78
N ILE A 55 -16.65 -6.03 -5.11
CA ILE A 55 -15.90 -4.80 -4.90
C ILE A 55 -14.85 -4.65 -6.02
N TRP A 56 -14.05 -5.69 -6.28
CA TRP A 56 -12.90 -5.55 -7.18
C TRP A 56 -13.27 -5.32 -8.63
N ASP A 57 -14.51 -5.60 -9.04
CA ASP A 57 -15.01 -5.31 -10.39
C ASP A 57 -15.79 -4.00 -10.51
N ARG A 58 -15.83 -3.19 -9.46
CA ARG A 58 -16.48 -1.87 -9.49
C ARG A 58 -15.89 -0.96 -10.57
N GLY A 59 -16.75 -0.18 -11.21
CA GLY A 59 -16.37 0.81 -12.23
C GLY A 59 -15.81 0.23 -13.54
N LYS A 60 -15.77 -1.09 -13.69
CA LYS A 60 -15.33 -1.77 -14.93
C LYS A 60 -16.51 -2.01 -15.86
N GLU A 61 -16.27 -1.82 -17.15
CA GLU A 61 -17.16 -2.28 -18.22
C GLU A 61 -16.87 -3.75 -18.51
N ALA A 62 -17.91 -4.54 -18.82
CA ALA A 62 -17.73 -5.92 -19.25
C ALA A 62 -17.93 -6.01 -20.77
N ILE A 63 -16.98 -6.62 -21.47
CA ILE A 63 -17.08 -6.84 -22.92
C ILE A 63 -17.07 -8.33 -23.26
N THR A 64 -17.86 -8.75 -24.24
CA THR A 64 -17.85 -10.11 -24.76
C THR A 64 -16.61 -10.34 -25.61
N LEU A 65 -15.58 -10.92 -24.99
CA LEU A 65 -14.33 -11.31 -25.63
C LEU A 65 -13.89 -12.60 -24.97
N ASP A 66 -13.95 -13.70 -25.73
CA ASP A 66 -13.47 -15.00 -25.28
C ASP A 66 -11.99 -15.16 -25.66
N VAL A 67 -11.12 -15.29 -24.66
CA VAL A 67 -9.68 -15.46 -24.87
C VAL A 67 -9.31 -16.88 -25.32
N ASP A 68 -10.24 -17.83 -25.24
CA ASP A 68 -10.05 -19.21 -25.71
C ASP A 68 -10.65 -19.45 -27.10
N ALA A 69 -11.40 -18.50 -27.65
CA ALA A 69 -11.98 -18.62 -28.98
C ALA A 69 -10.93 -18.54 -30.09
N SER A 70 -11.20 -19.21 -31.22
CA SER A 70 -10.31 -19.22 -32.38
C SER A 70 -10.06 -17.84 -33.00
N ASP A 71 -10.95 -16.88 -32.77
CA ASP A 71 -10.87 -15.49 -33.25
C ASP A 71 -10.36 -14.49 -32.20
N ALA A 72 -9.98 -14.95 -31.00
CA ALA A 72 -9.49 -14.10 -29.90
C ALA A 72 -8.36 -13.17 -30.33
N ALA A 73 -7.39 -13.69 -31.09
CA ALA A 73 -6.26 -12.91 -31.60
C ALA A 73 -6.70 -11.78 -32.53
N ALA A 74 -7.72 -12.02 -33.38
CA ALA A 74 -8.27 -11.00 -34.27
C ALA A 74 -9.05 -9.94 -33.50
N ALA A 75 -9.81 -10.34 -32.47
CA ALA A 75 -10.53 -9.41 -31.59
C ALA A 75 -9.57 -8.49 -30.83
N ILE A 76 -8.49 -9.04 -30.25
CA ILE A 76 -7.45 -8.26 -29.56
C ILE A 76 -6.73 -7.34 -30.55
N ALA A 77 -6.37 -7.83 -31.74
CA ALA A 77 -5.72 -7.02 -32.77
C ALA A 77 -6.57 -5.81 -33.21
N LYS A 78 -7.90 -5.96 -33.24
CA LYS A 78 -8.82 -4.87 -33.55
C LYS A 78 -8.85 -3.79 -32.45
N LEU A 79 -8.78 -4.19 -31.18
CA LEU A 79 -8.82 -3.26 -30.04
C LEU A 79 -7.47 -2.58 -29.79
N ALA A 80 -6.37 -3.32 -29.95
CA ALA A 80 -5.02 -2.92 -29.55
C ALA A 80 -4.60 -1.49 -29.95
N PRO A 81 -4.95 -0.95 -31.14
CA PRO A 81 -4.59 0.42 -31.52
C PRO A 81 -5.13 1.52 -30.58
N GLY A 82 -6.26 1.26 -29.91
CA GLY A 82 -6.90 2.18 -28.96
C GLY A 82 -6.77 1.76 -27.49
N ILE A 83 -5.99 0.72 -27.19
CA ILE A 83 -5.69 0.29 -25.82
C ILE A 83 -4.39 0.93 -25.34
N ASP A 84 -4.41 1.55 -24.17
CA ASP A 84 -3.20 2.07 -23.51
C ASP A 84 -2.50 1.00 -22.69
N ILE A 85 -3.29 0.21 -21.96
CA ILE A 85 -2.83 -0.77 -20.99
C ILE A 85 -3.52 -2.10 -21.24
N LEU A 86 -2.78 -3.19 -21.28
CA LEU A 86 -3.30 -4.56 -21.26
C LEU A 86 -2.81 -5.25 -19.99
N ILE A 87 -3.72 -5.84 -19.22
CA ILE A 87 -3.38 -6.63 -18.02
C ILE A 87 -3.88 -8.06 -18.19
N GLU A 88 -3.02 -9.04 -17.90
CA GLU A 88 -3.32 -10.47 -18.00
C GLU A 88 -2.65 -11.27 -16.87
N ASP A 89 -3.19 -12.45 -16.59
CA ASP A 89 -2.69 -13.39 -15.58
C ASP A 89 -2.55 -14.83 -16.09
N PHE A 90 -2.27 -14.99 -17.39
CA PHE A 90 -2.14 -16.30 -18.01
C PHE A 90 -0.89 -17.02 -17.50
N ALA A 91 -1.03 -18.34 -17.27
CA ALA A 91 0.11 -19.18 -16.96
C ALA A 91 1.21 -19.05 -18.04
N PRO A 92 2.50 -19.08 -17.68
CA PRO A 92 3.60 -18.91 -18.62
C PRO A 92 3.64 -19.92 -19.77
N SER A 93 3.22 -21.17 -19.55
CA SER A 93 3.09 -22.18 -20.61
C SER A 93 1.72 -22.19 -21.31
N SER A 94 0.81 -21.29 -20.96
CA SER A 94 -0.52 -21.26 -21.56
C SER A 94 -0.44 -20.90 -23.05
N PRO A 95 -1.24 -21.55 -23.92
CA PRO A 95 -1.36 -21.12 -25.32
C PRO A 95 -1.86 -19.68 -25.45
N ARG A 96 -2.56 -19.14 -24.43
CA ARG A 96 -3.01 -17.75 -24.38
C ARG A 96 -1.87 -16.73 -24.42
N GLN A 97 -0.64 -17.11 -24.07
CA GLN A 97 0.54 -16.24 -24.20
C GLN A 97 0.76 -15.76 -25.64
N ALA A 98 0.30 -16.52 -26.65
CA ALA A 98 0.38 -16.12 -28.06
C ALA A 98 -0.47 -14.88 -28.39
N LEU A 99 -1.47 -14.55 -27.56
CA LEU A 99 -2.35 -13.38 -27.68
C LEU A 99 -1.69 -12.08 -27.21
N VAL A 100 -0.73 -12.19 -26.28
CA VAL A 100 -0.10 -11.08 -25.58
C VAL A 100 1.40 -11.00 -25.84
N GLU A 101 1.85 -11.67 -26.91
CA GLU A 101 3.25 -11.70 -27.30
C GLU A 101 3.76 -10.28 -27.61
N ARG A 102 4.90 -9.94 -27.01
CA ARG A 102 5.49 -8.61 -27.10
C ARG A 102 5.62 -8.07 -28.53
N SER A 103 6.20 -8.87 -29.42
CA SER A 103 6.44 -8.51 -30.82
C SER A 103 5.14 -8.13 -31.55
N LYS A 104 4.06 -8.86 -31.30
CA LYS A 104 2.73 -8.64 -31.90
C LYS A 104 2.08 -7.39 -31.34
N LEU A 105 2.06 -7.24 -30.02
CA LEU A 105 1.48 -6.06 -29.37
C LEU A 105 2.21 -4.78 -29.77
N GLU A 106 3.55 -4.78 -29.81
CA GLU A 106 4.32 -3.62 -30.27
C GLU A 106 4.07 -3.29 -31.75
N ALA A 107 3.83 -4.30 -32.60
CA ALA A 107 3.50 -4.09 -34.01
C ALA A 107 2.09 -3.50 -34.21
N LEU A 108 1.13 -3.88 -33.36
CA LEU A 108 -0.23 -3.34 -33.38
C LEU A 108 -0.30 -1.94 -32.78
N ASN A 109 0.44 -1.71 -31.70
CA ASN A 109 0.48 -0.45 -30.98
C ASN A 109 1.81 -0.30 -30.21
N PRO A 110 2.79 0.48 -30.71
CA PRO A 110 4.08 0.65 -30.04
C PRO A 110 3.98 1.44 -28.70
N ARG A 111 2.81 2.01 -28.40
CA ARG A 111 2.52 2.74 -27.16
C ARG A 111 1.88 1.87 -26.08
N ILE A 112 1.47 0.64 -26.41
CA ILE A 112 0.77 -0.23 -25.46
C ILE A 112 1.69 -0.63 -24.29
N ILE A 113 1.17 -0.50 -23.08
CA ILE A 113 1.81 -1.01 -21.87
C ILE A 113 1.15 -2.35 -21.55
N ALA A 114 1.90 -3.44 -21.59
CA ALA A 114 1.37 -4.77 -21.26
C ALA A 114 1.91 -5.22 -19.90
N CYS A 115 1.04 -5.70 -19.01
CA CYS A 115 1.42 -6.17 -17.69
C CYS A 115 0.96 -7.61 -17.46
N SER A 116 1.90 -8.45 -17.02
CA SER A 116 1.68 -9.85 -16.69
C SER A 116 1.77 -10.07 -15.18
N ILE A 117 0.77 -10.73 -14.61
CA ILE A 117 0.73 -11.11 -13.19
C ILE A 117 0.70 -12.63 -13.08
N THR A 118 1.75 -13.23 -12.54
CA THR A 118 1.88 -14.70 -12.43
C THR A 118 2.00 -15.15 -10.96
N GLY A 119 1.93 -16.46 -10.69
CA GLY A 119 2.15 -16.97 -9.32
C GLY A 119 3.59 -16.76 -8.83
N TYR A 120 4.57 -17.18 -9.64
CA TYR A 120 5.99 -17.28 -9.25
C TYR A 120 6.97 -16.69 -10.28
N GLY A 121 6.47 -15.91 -11.25
CA GLY A 121 7.25 -15.39 -12.38
C GLY A 121 7.14 -16.26 -13.64
N LYS A 122 7.60 -15.73 -14.77
CA LYS A 122 7.52 -16.41 -16.08
C LYS A 122 8.60 -17.47 -16.33
N GLN A 123 9.60 -17.54 -15.46
CA GLN A 123 10.78 -18.37 -15.64
C GLN A 123 11.04 -19.24 -14.41
N GLY A 124 11.88 -20.26 -14.57
CA GLY A 124 12.27 -21.15 -13.49
C GLY A 124 11.28 -22.30 -13.23
N PRO A 125 11.56 -23.13 -12.22
CA PRO A 125 10.85 -24.40 -12.01
C PRO A 125 9.41 -24.23 -11.52
N LEU A 126 9.08 -23.08 -10.91
CA LEU A 126 7.75 -22.82 -10.34
C LEU A 126 6.83 -22.04 -11.30
N LYS A 127 7.27 -21.75 -12.53
CA LYS A 127 6.57 -20.82 -13.44
C LYS A 127 5.12 -21.21 -13.72
N ASP A 128 4.81 -22.52 -13.77
CA ASP A 128 3.47 -23.05 -14.06
C ASP A 128 2.75 -23.58 -12.80
N GLU A 129 3.27 -23.32 -11.60
CA GLU A 129 2.59 -23.67 -10.35
C GLU A 129 1.34 -22.79 -10.13
N PRO A 130 0.29 -23.30 -9.47
CA PRO A 130 -0.94 -22.55 -9.26
C PRO A 130 -0.71 -21.22 -8.52
N ALA A 131 -1.30 -20.17 -9.08
CA ALA A 131 -1.29 -18.81 -8.53
C ALA A 131 -2.34 -18.67 -7.42
N LEU A 132 -2.08 -19.28 -6.27
CA LEU A 132 -2.95 -19.26 -5.09
C LEU A 132 -2.22 -18.66 -3.89
N ASP A 133 -2.85 -17.70 -3.19
CA ASP A 133 -2.25 -16.97 -2.08
C ASP A 133 -1.68 -17.91 -1.00
N ASP A 134 -2.45 -18.93 -0.59
CA ASP A 134 -2.02 -19.89 0.43
C ASP A 134 -0.76 -20.66 0.05
N LEU A 135 -0.63 -21.05 -1.22
CA LEU A 135 0.56 -21.76 -1.68
C LEU A 135 1.78 -20.84 -1.69
N VAL A 136 1.61 -19.59 -2.09
CA VAL A 136 2.67 -18.58 -2.09
C VAL A 136 3.09 -18.25 -0.65
N LEU A 137 2.14 -18.05 0.25
CA LEU A 137 2.37 -17.79 1.68
C LEU A 137 3.09 -18.96 2.38
N ALA A 138 2.69 -20.20 2.08
CA ALA A 138 3.36 -21.38 2.61
C ALA A 138 4.80 -21.49 2.10
N ARG A 139 5.03 -21.31 0.79
CA ARG A 139 6.35 -21.43 0.16
C ARG A 139 7.31 -20.30 0.53
N SER A 140 6.82 -19.08 0.73
CA SER A 140 7.62 -17.92 1.15
C SER A 140 8.04 -17.96 2.62
N GLY A 141 7.53 -18.94 3.39
CA GLY A 141 7.80 -19.10 4.81
C GLY A 141 7.06 -18.10 5.69
N VAL A 142 6.09 -17.36 5.14
CA VAL A 142 5.27 -16.40 5.90
C VAL A 142 4.50 -17.12 7.00
N MET A 143 3.79 -18.21 6.66
CA MET A 143 2.99 -18.95 7.64
C MET A 143 3.81 -19.54 8.80
N GLY A 144 5.07 -19.90 8.54
CA GLY A 144 5.98 -20.44 9.54
C GLY A 144 6.60 -19.39 10.47
N GLY A 145 6.67 -18.13 10.03
CA GLY A 145 7.20 -17.02 10.82
C GLY A 145 6.17 -16.33 11.72
N MET A 146 4.88 -16.63 11.54
CA MET A 146 3.80 -15.98 12.26
C MET A 146 3.64 -16.53 13.69
N PRO A 147 3.57 -15.66 14.72
CA PRO A 147 3.25 -16.10 16.08
C PRO A 147 1.79 -16.55 16.17
N GLY A 148 1.53 -17.55 17.00
CA GLY A 148 0.20 -18.10 17.21
C GLY A 148 -0.05 -18.54 18.65
N PHE A 149 -1.32 -18.78 18.97
CA PHE A 149 -1.75 -19.31 20.28
C PHE A 149 -1.45 -20.82 20.45
N ARG A 150 -0.82 -21.44 19.46
CA ARG A 150 -0.41 -22.85 19.44
C ARG A 150 0.89 -23.02 18.65
N LYS A 151 1.62 -24.11 18.93
CA LYS A 151 2.86 -24.46 18.22
C LYS A 151 2.56 -25.09 16.85
N ALA A 152 2.33 -24.27 15.83
CA ALA A 152 2.18 -24.66 14.43
C ALA A 152 2.20 -23.43 13.51
N PRO A 153 2.41 -23.61 12.19
CA PRO A 153 2.22 -22.54 11.23
C PRO A 153 0.82 -21.91 11.34
N VAL A 154 0.77 -20.59 11.20
CA VAL A 154 -0.44 -19.78 11.30
C VAL A 154 -0.80 -19.29 9.90
N HIS A 155 -2.03 -19.59 9.47
CA HIS A 155 -2.59 -19.04 8.24
C HIS A 155 -2.79 -17.53 8.39
N VAL A 156 -2.52 -16.77 7.33
CA VAL A 156 -2.66 -15.31 7.30
C VAL A 156 -3.94 -14.95 6.56
N ILE A 157 -4.86 -14.24 7.22
CA ILE A 157 -6.18 -13.95 6.67
C ILE A 157 -6.14 -12.92 5.52
N HIS A 158 -5.12 -12.05 5.51
CA HIS A 158 -4.97 -11.04 4.48
C HIS A 158 -4.32 -11.63 3.22
N PRO A 159 -4.87 -11.42 2.01
CA PRO A 159 -4.33 -11.94 0.75
C PRO A 159 -3.11 -11.14 0.28
N LEU A 160 -2.02 -11.21 1.07
CA LEU A 160 -0.79 -10.44 0.86
C LEU A 160 -0.19 -10.68 -0.55
N PRO A 161 -0.04 -11.92 -1.05
CA PRO A 161 0.47 -12.16 -2.40
C PRO A 161 -0.33 -11.42 -3.48
N SER A 162 -1.66 -11.55 -3.48
CA SER A 162 -2.52 -10.93 -4.49
C SER A 162 -2.53 -9.40 -4.39
N VAL A 163 -2.65 -8.84 -3.19
CA VAL A 163 -2.63 -7.38 -2.99
C VAL A 163 -1.27 -6.78 -3.36
N GLY A 164 -0.17 -7.43 -2.94
CA GLY A 164 1.18 -6.97 -3.26
C GLY A 164 1.47 -7.02 -4.76
N ALA A 165 1.05 -8.09 -5.45
CA ALA A 165 1.20 -8.20 -6.90
C ALA A 165 0.38 -7.12 -7.63
N ALA A 166 -0.84 -6.84 -7.17
CA ALA A 166 -1.68 -5.80 -7.72
C ALA A 166 -1.05 -4.39 -7.58
N LEU A 167 -0.47 -4.10 -6.41
CA LEU A 167 0.24 -2.84 -6.16
C LEU A 167 1.45 -2.69 -7.09
N PHE A 168 2.28 -3.73 -7.23
CA PHE A 168 3.40 -3.71 -8.17
C PHE A 168 2.96 -3.56 -9.62
N ALA A 169 1.87 -4.22 -10.04
CA ALA A 169 1.32 -4.06 -11.37
C ALA A 169 0.86 -2.62 -11.62
N ALA A 170 0.09 -2.03 -10.69
CA ALA A 170 -0.38 -0.65 -10.81
C ALA A 170 0.78 0.35 -10.86
N ILE A 171 1.79 0.21 -9.99
CA ILE A 171 2.98 1.06 -9.95
C ILE A 171 3.81 0.92 -11.25
N GLY A 172 4.02 -0.32 -11.71
CA GLY A 172 4.77 -0.60 -12.93
C GLY A 172 4.10 -0.02 -14.18
N VAL A 173 2.77 -0.14 -14.26
CA VAL A 173 1.97 0.44 -15.34
C VAL A 173 1.94 1.97 -15.26
N ALA A 174 1.70 2.55 -14.07
CA ALA A 174 1.66 4.00 -13.89
C ALA A 174 3.01 4.67 -14.19
N SER A 175 4.12 4.08 -13.75
CA SER A 175 5.47 4.59 -14.06
C SER A 175 5.79 4.45 -15.55
N SER A 176 5.30 3.38 -16.19
CA SER A 176 5.41 3.21 -17.64
C SER A 176 4.59 4.25 -18.41
N LEU A 177 3.41 4.66 -17.92
CA LEU A 177 2.63 5.77 -18.48
C LEU A 177 3.41 7.09 -18.41
N LEU A 178 4.00 7.40 -17.26
CA LEU A 178 4.83 8.60 -17.10
C LEU A 178 6.03 8.59 -18.07
N ALA A 179 6.78 7.49 -18.14
CA ALA A 179 7.90 7.36 -19.07
C ALA A 179 7.48 7.43 -20.55
N ARG A 180 6.26 6.97 -20.86
CA ARG A 180 5.69 7.01 -22.21
C ARG A 180 5.42 8.44 -22.69
N GLU A 181 5.19 9.40 -21.80
CA GLU A 181 5.01 10.82 -22.17
C GLU A 181 6.31 11.43 -22.74
N GLU A 182 7.47 10.88 -22.39
CA GLU A 182 8.76 11.33 -22.95
C GLU A 182 9.20 10.49 -24.13
N THR A 183 9.07 9.17 -24.01
CA THR A 183 9.60 8.23 -25.00
C THR A 183 8.66 7.99 -26.18
N GLY A 184 7.36 8.23 -25.98
CA GLY A 184 6.32 7.85 -26.92
C GLY A 184 6.14 6.34 -27.07
N ARG A 185 6.71 5.52 -26.18
CA ARG A 185 6.69 4.05 -26.26
C ARG A 185 6.11 3.42 -24.99
N GLY A 186 5.38 2.33 -25.17
CA GLY A 186 4.93 1.49 -24.07
C GLY A 186 6.04 0.60 -23.52
N ARG A 187 5.72 -0.12 -22.44
CA ARG A 187 6.65 -1.05 -21.75
C ARG A 187 5.94 -2.35 -21.42
N PHE A 188 6.73 -3.41 -21.27
CA PHE A 188 6.25 -4.71 -20.81
C PHE A 188 6.64 -4.85 -19.33
N VAL A 189 5.64 -4.97 -18.47
CA VAL A 189 5.75 -5.03 -17.02
C VAL A 189 5.44 -6.45 -16.59
N GLU A 190 6.23 -7.00 -15.67
CA GLU A 190 5.98 -8.33 -15.11
C GLU A 190 6.08 -8.26 -13.59
N THR A 191 5.16 -8.92 -12.91
CA THR A 191 5.22 -9.13 -11.47
C THR A 191 4.69 -10.53 -11.13
N SER A 192 4.78 -10.90 -9.85
CA SER A 192 4.25 -12.16 -9.37
C SER A 192 3.65 -12.05 -7.97
N MET A 193 2.78 -12.99 -7.64
CA MET A 193 2.26 -13.15 -6.28
C MET A 193 3.38 -13.39 -5.27
N LEU A 194 4.44 -14.13 -5.64
CA LEU A 194 5.63 -14.27 -4.81
C LEU A 194 6.32 -12.93 -4.53
N ALA A 195 6.51 -12.10 -5.55
CA ALA A 195 7.03 -10.74 -5.36
C ALA A 195 6.09 -9.92 -4.46
N GLY A 196 4.79 -10.03 -4.66
CA GLY A 196 3.76 -9.43 -3.81
C GLY A 196 3.87 -9.84 -2.34
N ALA A 197 4.10 -11.12 -2.04
CA ALA A 197 4.31 -11.60 -0.67
C ALA A 197 5.59 -11.02 -0.05
N LEU A 198 6.66 -10.90 -0.84
CA LEU A 198 7.94 -10.35 -0.38
C LEU A 198 7.91 -8.83 -0.11
N LEU A 199 6.90 -8.11 -0.63
CA LEU A 199 6.65 -6.72 -0.22
C LEU A 199 6.37 -6.65 1.29
N TYR A 200 5.57 -7.58 1.80
CA TYR A 200 5.14 -7.62 3.20
C TYR A 200 6.05 -8.45 4.10
N HIS A 201 6.85 -9.35 3.51
CA HIS A 201 7.79 -10.20 4.26
C HIS A 201 9.19 -10.11 3.67
N PRO A 202 9.82 -8.93 3.70
CA PRO A 202 11.14 -8.77 3.14
C PRO A 202 12.17 -9.62 3.88
N LYS A 203 13.08 -10.22 3.11
CA LYS A 203 14.14 -11.09 3.61
C LYS A 203 15.48 -10.37 3.47
N VAL A 204 16.22 -10.24 4.57
CA VAL A 204 17.59 -9.72 4.58
C VAL A 204 18.43 -10.60 5.49
N GLU A 205 19.52 -11.13 4.95
CA GLU A 205 20.51 -11.95 5.66
C GLU A 205 21.92 -11.45 5.31
N GLY A 206 22.88 -11.66 6.19
CA GLY A 206 24.28 -11.29 5.96
C GLY A 206 25.17 -11.61 7.16
N GLU A 207 26.48 -11.73 6.95
CA GLU A 207 27.44 -12.15 7.98
C GLU A 207 27.42 -11.26 9.24
N GLY A 208 27.15 -9.96 9.07
CA GLY A 208 27.04 -8.99 10.16
C GLY A 208 25.61 -8.74 10.66
N ILE A 209 24.62 -9.46 10.14
CA ILE A 209 23.21 -9.30 10.51
C ILE A 209 22.83 -10.47 11.41
N ALA A 210 22.67 -10.18 12.72
CA ALA A 210 22.20 -11.19 13.65
C ALA A 210 20.80 -11.68 13.24
N PRO A 211 20.55 -13.00 13.24
CA PRO A 211 19.19 -13.52 13.12
C PRO A 211 18.32 -12.89 14.21
N HIS A 212 17.17 -12.36 13.82
CA HIS A 212 16.23 -11.73 14.75
C HIS A 212 14.89 -12.43 14.66
N GLU A 213 14.46 -13.02 15.78
CA GLU A 213 13.09 -13.51 15.91
C GLU A 213 12.17 -12.32 16.21
N PHE A 214 11.42 -11.93 15.19
CA PHE A 214 10.52 -10.78 15.29
C PHE A 214 9.17 -11.23 15.82
N GLN A 215 8.70 -10.58 16.88
CA GLN A 215 7.40 -10.85 17.52
C GLN A 215 7.20 -12.32 17.90
N THR A 216 7.52 -12.64 19.16
CA THR A 216 7.36 -14.00 19.69
C THR A 216 5.97 -14.30 20.26
N HIS A 217 5.10 -13.28 20.36
CA HIS A 217 3.77 -13.40 20.98
C HIS A 217 2.65 -12.88 20.06
N PRO A 218 1.51 -13.59 19.92
CA PRO A 218 0.43 -13.21 18.99
C PRO A 218 -0.20 -11.86 19.31
N SER A 219 -0.17 -11.39 20.56
CA SER A 219 -0.72 -10.07 20.92
C SER A 219 0.17 -8.88 20.54
N GLY A 220 1.43 -9.08 20.16
CA GLY A 220 2.30 -8.00 19.66
C GLY A 220 3.77 -8.10 20.08
N SER A 221 4.58 -7.20 19.57
CA SER A 221 6.05 -7.31 19.61
C SER A 221 6.72 -6.78 20.88
N ALA A 222 6.03 -5.96 21.69
CA ALA A 222 6.53 -5.47 22.98
C ALA A 222 5.35 -5.17 23.92
N PRO A 223 5.54 -5.04 25.25
CA PRO A 223 4.44 -4.85 26.20
C PRO A 223 3.57 -3.61 25.88
N PHE A 224 4.16 -2.44 25.65
CA PHE A 224 3.39 -1.24 25.27
C PHE A 224 3.08 -1.14 23.76
N TYR A 225 3.30 -2.22 23.01
CA TYR A 225 3.05 -2.36 21.58
C TYR A 225 2.27 -3.65 21.30
N SER A 226 1.14 -3.79 22.00
CA SER A 226 0.33 -5.00 22.06
C SER A 226 -1.15 -4.72 22.28
N VAL A 227 -1.97 -5.70 21.92
CA VAL A 227 -3.41 -5.73 22.19
C VAL A 227 -3.72 -6.38 23.54
N TYR A 228 -4.62 -5.75 24.30
CA TYR A 228 -5.02 -6.18 25.64
C TYR A 228 -6.53 -6.20 25.80
N GLU A 229 -7.01 -7.21 26.53
CA GLU A 229 -8.41 -7.29 26.98
C GLU A 229 -8.66 -6.30 28.13
N CYS A 230 -9.77 -5.59 28.06
CA CYS A 230 -10.25 -4.63 29.06
C CYS A 230 -11.27 -5.29 30.02
N GLY A 231 -11.69 -4.57 31.06
CA GLY A 231 -12.58 -5.09 32.09
C GLY A 231 -13.98 -5.47 31.60
N ASP A 232 -14.39 -4.97 30.43
CA ASP A 232 -15.65 -5.26 29.75
C ASP A 232 -15.54 -6.36 28.68
N GLY A 233 -14.37 -7.00 28.55
CA GLY A 233 -14.10 -8.04 27.54
C GLY A 233 -13.82 -7.50 26.13
N ASN A 234 -13.85 -6.18 25.94
CA ASN A 234 -13.39 -5.53 24.71
C ASN A 234 -11.86 -5.38 24.71
N TYR A 235 -11.28 -5.10 23.54
CA TYR A 235 -9.83 -5.09 23.36
C TYR A 235 -9.33 -3.73 22.89
N VAL A 236 -8.17 -3.31 23.41
CA VAL A 236 -7.46 -2.08 23.02
C VAL A 236 -6.03 -2.42 22.63
N GLN A 237 -5.62 -1.96 21.46
CA GLN A 237 -4.24 -1.99 20.99
C GLN A 237 -3.50 -0.75 21.48
N LEU A 238 -2.34 -0.96 22.12
CA LEU A 238 -1.38 0.09 22.44
C LEU A 238 -0.31 0.22 21.36
N GLY A 239 0.09 1.45 21.07
CA GLY A 239 1.01 1.78 19.99
C GLY A 239 2.24 2.57 20.42
N CYS A 240 2.80 2.32 21.60
CA CYS A 240 3.88 3.14 22.12
C CYS A 240 5.24 2.75 21.49
N VAL A 241 5.57 3.36 20.34
CA VAL A 241 6.77 3.01 19.54
C VAL A 241 8.09 3.58 20.11
N HIS A 242 8.04 4.60 20.96
CA HIS A 242 9.22 5.22 21.55
C HIS A 242 9.04 5.55 23.03
N GLU A 243 10.16 5.82 23.72
CA GLU A 243 10.22 6.05 25.17
C GLU A 243 9.25 7.11 25.67
N GLY A 244 9.06 8.20 24.93
CA GLY A 244 8.07 9.24 25.29
C GLY A 244 6.63 8.73 25.40
N PHE A 245 6.17 7.89 24.46
CA PHE A 245 4.83 7.30 24.52
C PHE A 245 4.73 6.26 25.64
N ILE A 246 5.77 5.45 25.82
CA ILE A 246 5.83 4.48 26.92
C ILE A 246 5.75 5.20 28.26
N GLY A 247 6.52 6.27 28.47
CA GLY A 247 6.50 7.06 29.69
C GLY A 247 5.14 7.70 29.98
N SER A 248 4.48 8.23 28.95
CA SER A 248 3.13 8.83 29.08
C SER A 248 2.09 7.78 29.48
N CYS A 249 2.11 6.60 28.84
CA CYS A 249 1.23 5.48 29.16
C CYS A 249 1.52 4.91 30.56
N ALA A 250 2.78 4.72 30.91
CA ALA A 250 3.21 4.24 32.23
C ALA A 250 2.80 5.17 33.37
N SER A 251 2.88 6.49 33.14
CA SER A 251 2.41 7.51 34.07
C SER A 251 0.89 7.41 34.29
N LEU A 252 0.12 7.33 33.20
CA LEU A 252 -1.34 7.16 33.25
C LEU A 252 -1.76 5.88 33.98
N MET A 253 -0.98 4.81 33.82
CA MET A 253 -1.21 3.51 34.45
C MET A 253 -0.66 3.39 35.88
N GLY A 254 0.05 4.41 36.38
CA GLY A 254 0.64 4.40 37.72
C GLY A 254 1.79 3.41 37.90
N ILE A 255 2.58 3.16 36.85
CA ILE A 255 3.70 2.20 36.84
C ILE A 255 5.02 2.82 36.38
N SER A 256 5.17 4.14 36.48
CA SER A 256 6.41 4.83 36.09
C SER A 256 7.65 4.31 36.82
N ASP A 257 7.55 4.04 38.12
CA ASP A 257 8.68 3.53 38.93
C ASP A 257 9.14 2.15 38.44
N LEU A 258 8.18 1.27 38.10
CA LEU A 258 8.47 -0.05 37.53
C LEU A 258 9.17 0.08 36.18
N VAL A 259 8.64 0.92 35.28
CA VAL A 259 9.22 1.16 33.95
C VAL A 259 10.63 1.74 34.02
N ALA A 260 10.94 2.50 35.08
CA ALA A 260 12.26 3.09 35.31
C ALA A 260 13.30 2.09 35.84
N GLU A 261 12.90 0.90 36.31
CA GLU A 261 13.86 -0.12 36.72
C GLU A 261 14.75 -0.51 35.53
N PRO A 262 16.09 -0.57 35.69
CA PRO A 262 17.01 -0.84 34.59
C PRO A 262 16.70 -2.12 33.81
N ARG A 263 16.15 -3.15 34.48
CA ARG A 263 15.84 -4.45 33.86
C ARG A 263 14.73 -4.39 32.81
N PHE A 264 13.84 -3.39 32.84
CA PHE A 264 12.74 -3.27 31.87
C PHE A 264 13.06 -2.42 30.64
N ASP A 265 14.30 -1.94 30.52
CA ASP A 265 14.77 -1.12 29.39
C ASP A 265 13.78 0.01 29.04
N LYS A 266 13.44 0.81 30.07
CA LYS A 266 12.48 1.92 29.95
C LYS A 266 11.11 1.48 29.40
N GLY A 267 10.68 0.28 29.76
CA GLY A 267 9.39 -0.30 29.38
C GLY A 267 9.35 -0.95 27.99
N ARG A 268 10.50 -1.13 27.32
CA ARG A 268 10.57 -1.90 26.07
C ARG A 268 10.41 -3.42 26.26
N GLY A 269 10.25 -3.86 27.51
CA GLY A 269 10.07 -5.26 27.89
C GLY A 269 11.31 -5.89 28.51
N GLY A 270 12.42 -5.16 28.61
CA GLY A 270 13.62 -5.64 29.29
C GLY A 270 14.55 -6.50 28.45
N HIS A 271 15.45 -7.21 29.12
CA HIS A 271 16.54 -7.94 28.49
C HIS A 271 16.31 -9.46 28.39
N THR A 272 15.32 -9.98 29.11
CA THR A 272 15.01 -11.41 29.17
C THR A 272 13.54 -11.68 28.81
N PRO A 273 13.20 -12.88 28.30
CA PRO A 273 11.80 -13.28 28.10
C PRO A 273 10.95 -13.16 29.36
N GLU A 274 11.53 -13.40 30.54
CA GLU A 274 10.88 -13.29 31.84
C GLU A 274 10.51 -11.83 32.16
N ASP A 275 11.41 -10.87 31.93
CA ASP A 275 11.11 -9.43 32.10
C ASP A 275 9.97 -8.99 31.16
N VAL A 276 9.98 -9.48 29.91
CA VAL A 276 8.92 -9.18 28.94
C VAL A 276 7.58 -9.70 29.44
N GLN A 277 7.56 -10.95 29.92
CA GLN A 277 6.34 -11.58 30.41
C GLN A 277 5.80 -10.88 31.66
N GLU A 278 6.65 -10.54 32.64
CA GLU A 278 6.23 -9.82 33.85
C GLU A 278 5.58 -8.47 33.52
N MET A 279 6.18 -7.70 32.61
CA MET A 279 5.60 -6.42 32.17
C MET A 279 4.26 -6.64 31.46
N ARG A 280 4.13 -7.67 30.62
CA ARG A 280 2.86 -8.02 29.96
C ARG A 280 1.78 -8.42 30.95
N ASP A 281 2.12 -9.22 31.96
CA ASP A 281 1.18 -9.66 32.99
C ASP A 281 0.70 -8.46 33.80
N LYS A 282 1.61 -7.54 34.15
CA LYS A 282 1.28 -6.29 34.83
C LYS A 282 0.30 -5.44 34.01
N LEU A 283 0.60 -5.22 32.73
CA LEU A 283 -0.29 -4.48 31.82
C LEU A 283 -1.64 -5.18 31.66
N THR A 284 -1.67 -6.50 31.56
CA THR A 284 -2.90 -7.28 31.45
C THR A 284 -3.81 -7.05 32.66
N VAL A 285 -3.27 -7.09 33.88
CA VAL A 285 -4.04 -6.81 35.10
C VAL A 285 -4.56 -5.38 35.10
N ILE A 286 -3.74 -4.39 34.72
CA ILE A 286 -4.13 -2.98 34.69
C ILE A 286 -5.23 -2.75 33.66
N MET A 287 -5.08 -3.27 32.44
CA MET A 287 -6.06 -3.09 31.36
C MET A 287 -7.44 -3.64 31.75
N LYS A 288 -7.50 -4.70 32.57
CA LYS A 288 -8.77 -5.24 33.11
C LYS A 288 -9.47 -4.37 34.18
N THR A 289 -8.85 -3.29 34.65
CA THR A 289 -9.44 -2.44 35.70
C THR A 289 -10.50 -1.45 35.20
N ARG A 290 -10.59 -1.22 33.88
CA ARG A 290 -11.54 -0.30 33.25
C ARG A 290 -12.06 -0.89 31.95
N SER A 291 -13.20 -0.40 31.49
CA SER A 291 -13.75 -0.73 30.16
C SER A 291 -12.84 -0.19 29.03
N ALA A 292 -12.99 -0.75 27.82
CA ALA A 292 -12.25 -0.25 26.66
C ALA A 292 -12.55 1.22 26.36
N ALA A 293 -13.79 1.68 26.57
CA ALA A 293 -14.19 3.07 26.35
C ALA A 293 -13.55 4.04 27.37
N GLU A 294 -13.48 3.64 28.65
CA GLU A 294 -12.81 4.44 29.68
C GLU A 294 -11.29 4.53 29.43
N TRP A 295 -10.67 3.44 28.98
CA TRP A 295 -9.27 3.46 28.56
C TRP A 295 -9.04 4.33 27.34
N ALA A 296 -9.88 4.21 26.31
CA ALA A 296 -9.81 5.04 25.11
C ALA A 296 -9.86 6.53 25.46
N ALA A 297 -10.81 6.95 26.29
CA ALA A 297 -10.92 8.34 26.73
C ALA A 297 -9.68 8.81 27.50
N ALA A 298 -9.14 7.97 28.39
CA ALA A 298 -7.95 8.30 29.16
C ALA A 298 -6.67 8.37 28.30
N PHE A 299 -6.52 7.48 27.32
CA PHE A 299 -5.39 7.50 26.39
C PHE A 299 -5.45 8.70 25.45
N GLU A 300 -6.63 9.08 24.99
CA GLU A 300 -6.84 10.27 24.17
C GLU A 300 -6.39 11.54 24.91
N ASP A 301 -6.83 11.73 26.16
CA ASP A 301 -6.46 12.90 26.98
C ASP A 301 -4.95 12.99 27.25
N ALA A 302 -4.28 11.84 27.31
CA ALA A 302 -2.84 11.73 27.57
C ALA A 302 -1.96 11.69 26.29
N ASP A 303 -2.52 11.83 25.08
CA ASP A 303 -1.83 11.64 23.79
C ASP A 303 -1.06 10.29 23.71
N VAL A 304 -1.61 9.25 24.33
CA VAL A 304 -1.08 7.88 24.25
C VAL A 304 -1.59 7.24 22.95
N PRO A 305 -0.73 6.68 22.08
CA PRO A 305 -1.20 6.02 20.87
C PRO A 305 -1.98 4.73 21.19
N PHE A 306 -3.25 4.71 20.81
CA PHE A 306 -4.13 3.56 21.02
C PHE A 306 -5.16 3.40 19.89
N ALA A 307 -5.77 2.22 19.81
CA ALA A 307 -6.97 2.00 19.02
C ALA A 307 -7.81 0.86 19.62
N PRO A 308 -9.16 0.95 19.61
CA PRO A 308 -10.00 -0.20 19.90
C PRO A 308 -9.81 -1.28 18.82
N ALA A 309 -9.70 -2.54 19.23
CA ALA A 309 -9.62 -3.69 18.32
C ALA A 309 -11.03 -4.16 17.93
N ARG A 310 -11.57 -3.47 16.92
CA ARG A 310 -12.93 -3.61 16.40
C ARG A 310 -13.10 -4.83 15.50
N TRP A 311 -14.34 -5.18 15.19
CA TRP A 311 -14.67 -6.00 14.02
C TRP A 311 -14.65 -5.17 12.74
N ALA A 312 -14.48 -5.82 11.59
CA ALA A 312 -14.34 -5.13 10.31
C ALA A 312 -15.60 -4.31 9.98
N GLU A 313 -16.79 -4.82 10.30
CA GLU A 313 -18.07 -4.17 10.05
C GLU A 313 -18.23 -2.90 10.89
N GLU A 314 -17.77 -2.91 12.13
CA GLU A 314 -17.81 -1.76 13.05
C GLU A 314 -16.87 -0.63 12.62
N SER A 315 -15.88 -0.93 11.79
CA SER A 315 -14.95 0.07 11.26
C SER A 315 -15.58 0.98 10.20
N LEU A 316 -16.63 0.49 9.52
CA LEU A 316 -17.37 1.26 8.50
C LEU A 316 -18.20 2.41 9.10
N GLU A 317 -18.37 2.42 10.42
CA GLU A 317 -19.08 3.45 11.16
C GLU A 317 -18.13 4.43 11.88
N ASP A 318 -16.81 4.22 11.81
CA ASP A 318 -15.84 5.10 12.48
C ASP A 318 -15.81 6.48 11.81
N GLU A 319 -15.80 7.53 12.64
CA GLU A 319 -15.90 8.92 12.19
C GLU A 319 -14.75 9.33 11.26
N GLN A 320 -13.53 8.85 11.49
CA GLN A 320 -12.41 9.18 10.63
C GLN A 320 -12.43 8.39 9.32
N VAL A 321 -12.87 7.13 9.35
CA VAL A 321 -13.06 6.31 8.14
C VAL A 321 -14.11 6.96 7.23
N LEU A 322 -15.23 7.40 7.81
CA LEU A 322 -16.27 8.14 7.11
C LEU A 322 -15.77 9.49 6.59
N HIS A 323 -15.04 10.26 7.42
CA HIS A 323 -14.45 11.55 7.05
C HIS A 323 -13.50 11.43 5.86
N ASN A 324 -12.69 10.38 5.83
CA ASN A 324 -11.75 10.11 4.74
C ASN A 324 -12.42 9.62 3.45
N GLY A 325 -13.76 9.47 3.42
CA GLY A 325 -14.47 8.94 2.26
C GLY A 325 -14.13 7.47 1.98
N MET A 326 -13.66 6.73 2.99
CA MET A 326 -13.26 5.33 2.86
C MET A 326 -14.46 4.37 2.87
N VAL A 327 -15.69 4.89 2.98
CA VAL A 327 -16.93 4.11 2.83
C VAL A 327 -17.72 4.64 1.63
N HIS A 328 -18.02 3.74 0.70
CA HIS A 328 -18.78 4.02 -0.51
C HIS A 328 -20.02 3.13 -0.58
N LYS A 329 -21.16 3.74 -0.93
CA LYS A 329 -22.42 3.04 -1.16
C LYS A 329 -22.74 3.00 -2.65
N SER A 330 -23.10 1.83 -3.16
CA SER A 330 -23.45 1.62 -4.57
C SER A 330 -24.58 0.63 -4.72
N GLN A 331 -25.34 0.71 -5.82
CA GLN A 331 -26.38 -0.26 -6.16
C GLN A 331 -25.79 -1.31 -7.13
N ASP A 332 -25.43 -2.47 -6.60
CA ASP A 332 -24.96 -3.60 -7.39
C ASP A 332 -26.10 -4.21 -8.23
N PRO A 333 -25.89 -4.48 -9.53
CA PRO A 333 -26.93 -5.00 -10.40
C PRO A 333 -27.41 -6.42 -10.06
N LYS A 334 -26.65 -7.22 -9.28
CA LYS A 334 -27.02 -8.60 -8.90
C LYS A 334 -27.50 -8.70 -7.47
N ILE A 335 -26.88 -7.99 -6.53
CA ILE A 335 -27.14 -8.16 -5.09
C ILE A 335 -27.78 -6.94 -4.40
N GLY A 336 -28.05 -5.85 -5.11
CA GLY A 336 -28.70 -4.66 -4.56
C GLY A 336 -27.73 -3.70 -3.87
N GLU A 337 -28.16 -3.03 -2.81
CA GLU A 337 -27.31 -2.05 -2.11
C GLU A 337 -26.07 -2.73 -1.51
N VAL A 338 -24.90 -2.15 -1.78
CA VAL A 338 -23.61 -2.58 -1.26
C VAL A 338 -22.94 -1.40 -0.55
N VAL A 339 -22.43 -1.66 0.65
CA VAL A 339 -21.49 -0.79 1.37
C VAL A 339 -20.10 -1.39 1.21
N GLN A 340 -19.16 -0.61 0.68
CA GLN A 340 -17.81 -1.08 0.33
C GLN A 340 -16.76 -0.01 0.66
N MET A 341 -15.49 -0.36 0.58
CA MET A 341 -14.40 0.60 0.78
C MET A 341 -14.30 1.62 -0.38
N GLY A 342 -13.97 2.86 -0.05
CA GLY A 342 -13.68 3.94 -0.98
C GLY A 342 -12.28 3.88 -1.58
N SER A 343 -11.78 5.02 -2.08
CA SER A 343 -10.39 5.16 -2.54
C SER A 343 -9.47 5.47 -1.36
N PRO A 344 -8.32 4.77 -1.22
CA PRO A 344 -7.32 5.07 -0.20
C PRO A 344 -6.36 6.20 -0.61
N ILE A 345 -6.43 6.70 -1.86
CA ILE A 345 -5.58 7.79 -2.36
C ILE A 345 -6.46 9.01 -2.62
N HIS A 346 -6.10 10.15 -2.04
CA HIS A 346 -6.77 11.42 -2.27
C HIS A 346 -5.86 12.39 -3.02
N PHE A 347 -6.35 12.90 -4.15
CA PHE A 347 -5.67 13.88 -4.99
C PHE A 347 -6.39 15.21 -4.90
N THR A 348 -5.65 16.28 -4.61
CA THR A 348 -6.24 17.62 -4.43
C THR A 348 -6.76 18.26 -5.73
N GLN A 349 -6.37 17.79 -6.92
CA GLN A 349 -6.80 18.36 -8.20
C GLN A 349 -7.44 17.33 -9.15
N THR A 350 -7.06 16.04 -9.06
CA THR A 350 -7.57 14.97 -9.93
C THR A 350 -8.22 13.85 -9.12
N PRO A 351 -9.47 14.03 -8.64
CA PRO A 351 -10.06 13.15 -7.63
C PRO A 351 -10.10 11.69 -8.07
N ALA A 352 -9.84 10.79 -7.12
CA ALA A 352 -9.96 9.34 -7.29
C ALA A 352 -11.13 8.80 -6.45
N GLY A 353 -11.76 7.73 -6.91
CA GLY A 353 -12.90 7.10 -6.23
C GLY A 353 -13.62 6.06 -7.07
N PRO A 354 -14.44 5.20 -6.44
CA PRO A 354 -15.30 4.27 -7.16
C PRO A 354 -16.15 4.98 -8.21
N ARG A 355 -16.09 4.51 -9.47
CA ARG A 355 -16.83 5.11 -10.60
C ARG A 355 -18.23 4.54 -10.82
N GLY A 356 -18.60 3.51 -10.06
CA GLY A 356 -19.89 2.83 -10.14
C GLY A 356 -19.79 1.37 -9.69
N PRO A 357 -20.91 0.64 -9.66
CA PRO A 357 -20.90 -0.81 -9.37
C PRO A 357 -20.20 -1.58 -10.50
N ARG A 358 -20.04 -2.90 -10.33
CA ARG A 358 -19.65 -3.78 -11.44
C ARG A 358 -20.73 -3.78 -12.54
N ALA A 359 -20.32 -4.04 -13.78
CA ALA A 359 -21.22 -3.99 -14.95
C ALA A 359 -22.44 -4.92 -14.82
N GLY A 360 -23.64 -4.43 -15.16
CA GLY A 360 -24.88 -5.22 -15.13
C GLY A 360 -25.12 -6.10 -16.36
N HIS A 361 -24.42 -5.85 -17.47
CA HIS A 361 -24.45 -6.66 -18.68
C HIS A 361 -23.08 -6.61 -19.37
N ALA A 362 -22.79 -7.58 -20.24
CA ALA A 362 -21.66 -7.50 -21.16
C ALA A 362 -22.10 -6.88 -22.49
N THR A 363 -21.25 -6.05 -23.09
CA THR A 363 -21.47 -5.48 -24.43
C THR A 363 -20.50 -6.10 -25.44
N PRO A 364 -20.77 -6.00 -26.76
CA PRO A 364 -19.72 -6.27 -27.76
C PRO A 364 -18.51 -5.36 -27.54
N PRO A 365 -17.30 -5.77 -27.97
CA PRO A 365 -16.11 -4.92 -27.90
C PRO A 365 -16.35 -3.58 -28.62
N PRO A 366 -16.05 -2.43 -27.99
CA PRO A 366 -16.27 -1.13 -28.60
C PRO A 366 -15.32 -0.90 -29.77
N ASP A 367 -15.68 0.04 -30.64
CA ASP A 367 -14.71 0.60 -31.59
C ASP A 367 -13.84 1.63 -30.87
N LEU A 368 -12.52 1.43 -30.90
CA LEU A 368 -11.56 2.28 -30.21
C LEU A 368 -10.70 3.01 -31.24
N PRO A 369 -10.65 4.36 -31.21
CA PRO A 369 -9.84 5.10 -32.16
C PRO A 369 -8.36 4.79 -31.94
N ALA A 370 -7.63 4.60 -33.04
CA ALA A 370 -6.19 4.38 -32.99
C ALA A 370 -5.49 5.61 -32.40
N THR A 371 -4.53 5.39 -31.52
CA THR A 371 -3.70 6.47 -30.96
C THR A 371 -2.73 7.01 -32.03
N THR A 372 -2.82 8.31 -32.35
CA THR A 372 -2.10 8.93 -33.50
C THR A 372 -0.68 9.42 -33.18
N SER A 373 -0.05 8.94 -32.11
CA SER A 373 1.26 9.46 -31.67
C SER A 373 2.43 8.70 -32.31
N THR A 374 3.37 9.43 -32.88
CA THR A 374 4.62 8.91 -33.42
C THR A 374 5.57 8.55 -32.27
N ALA A 375 5.88 7.27 -32.12
CA ALA A 375 6.91 6.80 -31.21
C ALA A 375 8.29 7.35 -31.64
N SER A 376 9.08 7.84 -30.70
CA SER A 376 10.47 8.26 -30.96
C SER A 376 11.35 7.04 -31.28
N SER A 377 12.32 7.19 -32.18
CA SER A 377 13.30 6.16 -32.50
C SER A 377 14.33 6.00 -31.38
N VAL A 378 14.49 4.76 -30.90
CA VAL A 378 15.60 4.18 -30.12
C VAL A 378 16.40 5.19 -29.28
N GLY A 379 15.91 5.43 -28.06
CA GLY A 379 16.73 5.89 -26.93
C GLY A 379 17.03 4.72 -25.99
N GLU A 380 18.09 4.83 -25.21
CA GLU A 380 18.46 3.90 -24.14
C GLU A 380 17.24 3.63 -23.23
N GLN A 381 16.97 2.36 -22.89
CA GLN A 381 15.88 2.01 -21.97
C GLN A 381 16.23 2.41 -20.54
N LEU A 382 16.11 3.70 -20.25
CA LEU A 382 16.25 4.20 -18.90
C LEU A 382 15.13 3.65 -18.00
N PRO A 383 15.39 3.48 -16.70
CA PRO A 383 14.34 3.24 -15.70
C PRO A 383 13.19 4.26 -15.85
N PRO A 384 11.94 3.89 -15.56
CA PRO A 384 10.79 4.74 -15.87
C PRO A 384 10.72 6.05 -15.07
N LEU A 385 11.45 6.16 -13.95
CA LEU A 385 11.59 7.39 -13.17
C LEU A 385 12.98 8.02 -13.27
N ALA A 386 13.78 7.64 -14.27
CA ALA A 386 15.08 8.27 -14.49
C ALA A 386 14.95 9.79 -14.67
N GLY A 387 15.78 10.54 -13.95
CA GLY A 387 15.75 12.01 -13.94
C GLY A 387 14.77 12.63 -12.93
N ILE A 388 13.92 11.83 -12.28
CA ILE A 388 13.04 12.30 -11.20
C ILE A 388 13.81 12.36 -9.89
N ARG A 389 13.70 13.47 -9.16
CA ARG A 389 14.35 13.67 -7.85
C ARG A 389 13.32 13.80 -6.74
N VAL A 390 13.42 12.99 -5.70
CA VAL A 390 12.44 12.94 -4.60
C VAL A 390 13.13 13.29 -3.28
N LEU A 391 12.61 14.28 -2.58
CA LEU A 391 12.98 14.55 -1.19
C LEU A 391 12.13 13.66 -0.28
N GLU A 392 12.74 12.76 0.47
CA GLU A 392 12.07 11.88 1.42
C GLU A 392 12.31 12.35 2.85
N ILE A 393 11.24 12.69 3.56
CA ILE A 393 11.25 13.04 5.00
C ILE A 393 10.33 12.05 5.71
N THR A 394 10.81 10.81 5.82
CA THR A 394 10.00 9.71 6.35
C THR A 394 10.73 8.83 7.35
N ASN A 395 9.96 8.15 8.20
CA ASN A 395 10.44 7.22 9.22
C ASN A 395 9.74 5.86 9.14
N LEU A 396 10.36 4.83 9.73
CA LEU A 396 9.81 3.47 9.90
C LEU A 396 9.58 2.73 8.57
N ILE A 397 8.34 2.39 8.22
CA ILE A 397 8.01 1.44 7.13
C ILE A 397 7.27 2.13 5.99
N ALA A 398 6.08 2.71 6.20
CA ALA A 398 5.22 3.18 5.10
C ALA A 398 5.91 4.17 4.15
N GLY A 399 6.41 5.29 4.68
CA GLY A 399 7.12 6.29 3.88
C GLY A 399 8.40 5.73 3.24
N PRO A 400 9.28 5.05 3.99
CA PRO A 400 10.46 4.44 3.42
C PRO A 400 10.16 3.41 2.32
N THR A 401 9.12 2.59 2.45
CA THR A 401 8.66 1.66 1.40
C THR A 401 8.30 2.43 0.12
N SER A 402 7.56 3.54 0.23
CA SER A 402 7.24 4.38 -0.93
C SER A 402 8.50 4.91 -1.62
N GLY A 403 9.43 5.50 -0.86
CA GLY A 403 10.69 6.01 -1.40
C GLY A 403 11.56 4.90 -2.01
N ARG A 404 11.54 3.70 -1.42
CA ARG A 404 12.27 2.54 -1.94
C ARG A 404 11.74 2.11 -3.31
N LEU A 405 10.43 2.01 -3.47
CA LEU A 405 9.79 1.64 -4.72
C LEU A 405 10.07 2.67 -5.83
N LEU A 406 10.09 3.96 -5.48
CA LEU A 406 10.47 5.04 -6.42
C LEU A 406 11.94 4.94 -6.84
N ALA A 407 12.85 4.67 -5.90
CA ALA A 407 14.27 4.49 -6.18
C ALA A 407 14.53 3.27 -7.09
N ASP A 408 13.77 2.19 -6.92
CA ASP A 408 13.86 0.98 -7.76
C ASP A 408 13.44 1.19 -9.20
N LEU A 409 12.55 2.15 -9.41
CA LEU A 409 12.13 2.61 -10.72
C LEU A 409 13.07 3.69 -11.30
N GLY A 410 14.15 4.01 -10.58
CA GLY A 410 15.25 4.87 -11.01
C GLY A 410 15.18 6.34 -10.59
N ALA A 411 14.27 6.70 -9.67
CA ALA A 411 14.27 8.04 -9.10
C ALA A 411 15.51 8.26 -8.19
N GLU A 412 16.06 9.46 -8.18
CA GLU A 412 17.03 9.87 -7.17
C GLU A 412 16.28 10.23 -5.88
N VAL A 413 16.24 9.31 -4.93
CA VAL A 413 15.59 9.53 -3.63
C VAL A 413 16.62 10.00 -2.61
N ILE A 414 16.40 11.20 -2.07
CA ILE A 414 17.23 11.86 -1.07
C ILE A 414 16.48 11.82 0.27
N LYS A 415 16.84 10.88 1.12
CA LYS A 415 16.30 10.74 2.48
C LYS A 415 16.97 11.73 3.41
N LEU A 416 16.18 12.60 4.02
CA LEU A 416 16.60 13.50 5.09
C LEU A 416 16.44 12.81 6.44
N GLU A 417 17.51 12.76 7.23
CA GLU A 417 17.52 12.12 8.54
C GLU A 417 18.08 13.06 9.62
N PRO A 418 17.62 13.00 10.88
CA PRO A 418 18.25 13.72 11.97
C PRO A 418 19.64 13.11 12.32
N PRO A 419 20.45 13.73 13.19
CA PRO A 419 21.73 13.17 13.62
C PRO A 419 21.64 11.80 14.29
N ALA A 420 20.50 11.51 14.92
CA ALA A 420 20.20 10.20 15.48
C ALA A 420 19.79 9.15 14.42
N GLY A 421 19.57 9.58 13.17
CA GLY A 421 19.05 8.77 12.08
C GLY A 421 17.55 8.49 12.15
N ASP A 422 17.03 7.77 11.16
CA ASP A 422 15.69 7.18 11.18
C ASP A 422 15.48 6.36 12.47
N ILE A 423 14.33 6.51 13.11
CA ILE A 423 14.03 5.85 14.39
C ILE A 423 14.05 4.32 14.32
N SER A 424 14.01 3.74 13.11
CA SER A 424 14.18 2.30 12.91
C SER A 424 15.63 1.81 12.94
N ARG A 425 16.63 2.69 12.78
CA ARG A 425 18.06 2.30 12.76
C ARG A 425 18.53 1.65 14.08
N PRO A 426 18.27 2.22 15.27
CA PRO A 426 18.74 1.62 16.53
C PRO A 426 18.06 0.29 16.83
N ILE A 427 16.89 0.05 16.24
CA ILE A 427 16.15 -1.19 16.39
C ILE A 427 16.81 -2.32 15.56
N GLY A 428 17.78 -2.00 14.70
CA GLY A 428 18.62 -2.98 13.99
C GLY A 428 17.83 -3.92 13.08
N ARG A 429 16.61 -3.54 12.69
CA ARG A 429 15.67 -4.47 12.07
C ARG A 429 16.00 -4.67 10.59
N THR A 430 15.85 -5.91 10.12
CA THR A 430 16.01 -6.31 8.71
C THR A 430 15.18 -5.44 7.76
N TYR A 431 14.03 -4.94 8.20
CA TYR A 431 13.24 -4.03 7.39
C TYR A 431 13.96 -2.71 7.11
N PHE A 432 14.80 -2.15 7.99
CA PHE A 432 15.46 -0.86 7.72
C PHE A 432 16.33 -0.95 6.46
N TYR A 433 17.12 -2.02 6.37
CA TYR A 433 17.95 -2.30 5.20
C TYR A 433 17.08 -2.49 3.94
N ASN A 434 15.93 -3.18 4.08
CA ASN A 434 15.02 -3.42 2.97
C ASN A 434 14.21 -2.18 2.52
N VAL A 435 13.80 -1.29 3.41
CA VAL A 435 12.98 -0.14 3.01
C VAL A 435 13.81 1.11 2.72
N ASN A 436 15.14 1.04 2.82
CA ASN A 436 16.03 2.20 2.59
C ASN A 436 17.17 1.96 1.59
N PHE A 437 17.32 0.77 1.01
CA PHE A 437 18.33 0.57 -0.05
C PHE A 437 17.99 1.33 -1.35
N ASN A 438 19.00 1.56 -2.20
CA ASN A 438 18.98 2.45 -3.39
C ASN A 438 18.73 3.94 -3.14
N LYS A 439 18.67 4.39 -1.88
CA LYS A 439 18.50 5.80 -1.53
C LYS A 439 19.83 6.48 -1.19
N ARG A 440 19.87 7.80 -1.40
CA ARG A 440 20.91 8.67 -0.83
C ARG A 440 20.40 9.20 0.51
N SER A 441 21.21 9.16 1.56
CA SER A 441 20.86 9.73 2.86
C SER A 441 21.66 11.00 3.12
N VAL A 442 21.00 12.02 3.66
CA VAL A 442 21.60 13.27 4.13
C VAL A 442 21.21 13.46 5.59
N CYS A 443 22.22 13.49 6.46
CA CYS A 443 22.04 13.83 7.86
C CYS A 443 21.87 15.34 8.03
N PHE A 444 20.88 15.73 8.82
CA PHE A 444 20.42 17.09 8.98
C PHE A 444 20.11 17.40 10.44
N ASP A 445 20.86 18.35 11.02
CA ASP A 445 20.58 18.87 12.35
C ASP A 445 19.79 20.18 12.27
N ALA A 446 18.48 20.10 12.49
CA ALA A 446 17.56 21.24 12.47
C ALA A 446 17.91 22.35 13.49
N LYS A 447 18.75 22.07 14.49
CA LYS A 447 19.16 23.03 15.52
C LYS A 447 20.30 23.94 15.07
N LYS A 448 20.97 23.63 13.96
CA LYS A 448 22.13 24.42 13.49
C LYS A 448 21.68 25.65 12.68
N PRO A 449 22.43 26.77 12.74
CA PRO A 449 22.22 27.90 11.82
C PRO A 449 22.42 27.46 10.36
N GLY A 450 21.62 27.99 9.42
CA GLY A 450 21.72 27.65 8.00
C GLY A 450 21.01 26.34 7.60
N ALA A 451 20.44 25.62 8.58
CA ALA A 451 19.88 24.30 8.35
C ALA A 451 18.60 24.40 7.48
N LYS A 452 17.71 25.33 7.80
CA LYS A 452 16.47 25.54 7.01
C LYS A 452 16.79 25.88 5.55
N GLU A 453 17.79 26.73 5.33
CA GLU A 453 18.26 27.15 4.00
C GLU A 453 18.81 25.96 3.20
N ALA A 454 19.53 25.04 3.85
CA ALA A 454 20.05 23.83 3.21
C ALA A 454 18.92 22.88 2.78
N ILE A 455 17.91 22.63 3.62
CA ILE A 455 16.72 21.85 3.24
C ILE A 455 16.03 22.48 2.04
N GLN A 456 15.81 23.79 2.12
CA GLN A 456 15.14 24.54 1.07
C GLN A 456 15.92 24.50 -0.25
N ALA A 457 17.25 24.53 -0.20
CA ALA A 457 18.10 24.36 -1.38
C ALA A 457 17.94 22.98 -2.02
N ILE A 458 17.82 21.91 -1.23
CA ILE A 458 17.55 20.55 -1.75
C ILE A 458 16.15 20.50 -2.36
N ALA A 459 15.12 20.93 -1.61
CA ALA A 459 13.72 20.88 -2.02
C ALA A 459 13.43 21.65 -3.31
N LYS A 460 14.12 22.78 -3.56
CA LYS A 460 14.04 23.55 -4.83
C LYS A 460 14.46 22.75 -6.07
N THR A 461 15.23 21.70 -5.88
CA THR A 461 15.79 20.89 -6.98
C THR A 461 15.10 19.53 -7.13
N CYS A 462 14.08 19.26 -6.32
CA CYS A 462 13.30 18.04 -6.33
C CYS A 462 12.01 18.22 -7.13
N ASP A 463 11.55 17.12 -7.73
CA ASP A 463 10.27 17.00 -8.41
C ASP A 463 9.13 16.69 -7.44
N ALA A 464 9.44 15.99 -6.35
CA ALA A 464 8.45 15.59 -5.37
C ALA A 464 9.00 15.60 -3.94
N LEU A 465 8.11 15.82 -2.98
CA LEU A 465 8.28 15.61 -1.55
C LEU A 465 7.47 14.37 -1.14
N LEU A 466 8.11 13.47 -0.42
CA LEU A 466 7.50 12.32 0.21
C LEU A 466 7.65 12.45 1.73
N ALA A 467 6.54 12.51 2.46
CA ALA A 467 6.53 12.68 3.91
C ALA A 467 5.53 11.72 4.58
N ASN A 468 5.79 11.31 5.82
CA ASN A 468 4.86 10.53 6.64
C ASN A 468 4.71 11.12 8.05
N MET A 469 4.74 12.45 8.12
CA MET A 469 4.62 13.22 9.35
C MET A 469 3.20 13.78 9.50
N ARG A 470 2.82 14.17 10.72
CA ARG A 470 1.55 14.87 10.96
C ARG A 470 1.48 16.18 10.16
N PRO A 471 0.28 16.63 9.75
CA PRO A 471 0.10 17.89 9.01
C PRO A 471 0.81 19.09 9.66
N GLY A 472 1.38 19.97 8.84
CA GLY A 472 2.12 21.16 9.28
C GLY A 472 3.63 20.95 9.49
N ALA A 473 4.15 19.73 9.35
CA ALA A 473 5.55 19.43 9.62
C ALA A 473 6.52 19.95 8.55
N SER A 474 6.19 19.77 7.26
CA SER A 474 6.98 20.25 6.13
C SER A 474 7.02 21.78 6.06
N GLU A 475 5.92 22.45 6.40
CA GLU A 475 5.81 23.90 6.43
C GLU A 475 6.70 24.53 7.51
N ARG A 476 6.84 23.86 8.68
CA ARG A 476 7.81 24.28 9.70
C ARG A 476 9.26 24.20 9.21
N MET A 477 9.55 23.25 8.33
CA MET A 477 10.85 23.15 7.63
C MET A 477 10.99 24.18 6.48
N GLY A 478 9.94 24.94 6.19
CA GLY A 478 9.91 25.96 5.13
C GLY A 478 9.84 25.39 3.73
N ILE A 479 9.36 24.14 3.59
CA ILE A 479 9.00 23.54 2.31
C ILE A 479 7.54 23.89 2.07
N THR A 480 7.29 24.86 1.20
CA THR A 480 5.95 25.36 0.89
C THR A 480 5.75 25.42 -0.63
N PRO A 481 4.51 25.52 -1.13
CA PRO A 481 4.25 25.64 -2.56
C PRO A 481 4.99 26.83 -3.22
N GLU A 482 5.22 27.92 -2.49
CA GLU A 482 5.95 29.09 -3.00
C GLU A 482 7.44 28.81 -3.20
N LEU A 483 8.02 27.88 -2.43
CA LEU A 483 9.43 27.50 -2.55
C LEU A 483 9.71 26.83 -3.90
N ASN A 484 8.80 25.95 -4.32
CA ASN A 484 8.88 25.20 -5.56
C ASN A 484 7.47 24.93 -6.10
N PRO A 485 6.95 25.80 -7.01
CA PRO A 485 5.58 25.70 -7.52
C PRO A 485 5.29 24.46 -8.37
N SER A 486 6.31 23.68 -8.75
CA SER A 486 6.14 22.43 -9.50
C SER A 486 6.21 21.18 -8.62
N LEU A 487 6.49 21.33 -7.32
CA LEU A 487 6.69 20.23 -6.39
C LEU A 487 5.39 19.44 -6.18
N ILE A 488 5.43 18.14 -6.47
CA ILE A 488 4.37 17.21 -6.05
C ILE A 488 4.58 16.86 -4.58
N GLU A 489 3.56 17.01 -3.76
CA GLU A 489 3.62 16.61 -2.35
C GLU A 489 2.87 15.30 -2.14
N THR A 490 3.46 14.35 -1.42
CA THR A 490 2.82 13.08 -1.06
C THR A 490 2.99 12.84 0.43
N HIS A 491 1.87 12.75 1.14
CA HIS A 491 1.83 12.67 2.60
C HIS A 491 1.14 11.39 3.06
N LEU A 492 1.92 10.44 3.57
CA LEU A 492 1.43 9.16 4.10
C LEU A 492 1.09 9.35 5.58
N THR A 493 -0.11 9.85 5.85
CA THR A 493 -0.58 10.10 7.22
C THR A 493 -1.36 8.90 7.75
N GLY A 494 -1.29 8.63 9.07
CA GLY A 494 -1.95 7.44 9.63
C GLY A 494 -3.48 7.54 9.71
N TYR A 495 -4.05 8.75 9.73
CA TYR A 495 -5.50 8.97 9.86
C TYR A 495 -6.07 9.92 8.79
N GLY A 496 -5.30 10.28 7.76
CA GLY A 496 -5.67 11.30 6.79
C GLY A 496 -5.21 12.70 7.17
N TRP A 497 -5.19 13.60 6.18
CA TRP A 497 -4.68 14.96 6.32
C TRP A 497 -5.61 15.86 7.16
N THR A 498 -6.89 15.52 7.24
CA THR A 498 -7.93 16.28 7.94
C THR A 498 -8.84 15.34 8.74
N GLY A 499 -9.76 15.90 9.53
CA GLY A 499 -10.70 15.12 10.34
C GLY A 499 -10.28 14.98 11.80
N PRO A 500 -11.13 14.34 12.62
CA PRO A 500 -11.02 14.32 14.09
C PRO A 500 -9.71 13.68 14.57
N TYR A 501 -9.18 12.68 13.85
CA TYR A 501 -8.00 11.91 14.22
C TYR A 501 -6.72 12.38 13.50
N SER A 502 -6.78 13.38 12.63
CA SER A 502 -5.65 13.85 11.80
C SER A 502 -4.38 14.25 12.57
N LYS A 503 -4.52 14.57 13.86
CA LYS A 503 -3.40 14.94 14.74
C LYS A 503 -2.94 13.79 15.64
N ARG A 504 -3.61 12.64 15.62
CA ARG A 504 -3.23 11.46 16.41
C ARG A 504 -1.95 10.83 15.88
N PRO A 505 -1.15 10.18 16.74
CA PRO A 505 -0.07 9.31 16.29
C PRO A 505 -0.64 8.13 15.49
N GLY A 506 -0.16 7.94 14.26
CA GLY A 506 -0.53 6.82 13.41
C GLY A 506 0.62 5.84 13.24
N ILE A 507 0.34 4.56 13.47
CA ILE A 507 1.25 3.44 13.27
C ILE A 507 0.43 2.20 12.90
N ASP A 508 1.05 1.26 12.22
CA ASP A 508 0.42 0.06 11.66
C ASP A 508 -0.54 -0.70 12.61
N PRO A 509 -0.18 -1.09 13.86
CA PRO A 509 -1.11 -1.84 14.72
C PRO A 509 -2.40 -1.10 15.02
N LEU A 510 -2.37 0.23 15.10
CA LEU A 510 -3.57 1.01 15.40
C LEU A 510 -4.56 0.95 14.25
N ALA A 511 -4.07 1.05 13.01
CA ALA A 511 -4.89 0.87 11.82
C ALA A 511 -5.42 -0.57 11.73
N GLN A 512 -4.59 -1.57 12.00
CA GLN A 512 -5.02 -2.98 12.00
C GLN A 512 -6.10 -3.28 13.04
N ALA A 513 -5.98 -2.71 14.24
CA ALA A 513 -6.95 -2.87 15.31
C ALA A 513 -8.27 -2.18 14.95
N LEU A 514 -8.20 -0.93 14.49
CA LEU A 514 -9.38 -0.14 14.14
C LEU A 514 -10.16 -0.75 12.97
N MET A 515 -9.47 -1.29 11.96
CA MET A 515 -10.07 -1.89 10.76
C MET A 515 -10.48 -3.37 10.95
N GLY A 516 -10.25 -3.92 12.15
CA GLY A 516 -10.62 -5.28 12.51
C GLY A 516 -9.77 -6.40 11.92
N LEU A 517 -8.61 -6.08 11.33
CA LEU A 517 -7.67 -7.10 10.84
C LEU A 517 -7.18 -7.99 11.99
N GLN A 518 -6.94 -7.42 13.17
CA GLN A 518 -6.45 -8.21 14.32
C GLN A 518 -7.48 -9.23 14.80
N ARG A 519 -8.77 -8.85 14.82
CA ARG A 519 -9.88 -9.75 15.14
C ARG A 519 -10.03 -10.83 14.08
N ALA A 520 -10.01 -10.46 12.81
CA ALA A 520 -10.08 -11.41 11.69
C ALA A 520 -8.94 -12.43 11.74
N GLN A 521 -7.72 -11.99 12.07
CA GLN A 521 -6.56 -12.88 12.19
C GLN A 521 -6.60 -13.80 13.42
N GLY A 522 -7.18 -13.34 14.53
CA GLY A 522 -7.41 -14.17 15.72
C GLY A 522 -8.51 -15.22 15.51
N GLY A 523 -9.51 -14.90 14.71
CA GLY A 523 -10.71 -15.71 14.53
C GLY A 523 -11.66 -15.61 15.74
N PRO A 524 -12.80 -16.33 15.70
CA PRO A 524 -13.85 -16.19 16.72
C PRO A 524 -13.46 -16.73 18.10
N ASP A 525 -12.57 -17.72 18.17
CA ASP A 525 -12.27 -18.46 19.39
C ASP A 525 -10.98 -17.99 20.11
N ASN A 526 -10.22 -17.06 19.51
CA ASN A 526 -9.00 -16.53 20.10
C ASN A 526 -9.11 -15.02 20.34
N PRO A 527 -8.26 -14.46 21.23
CA PRO A 527 -8.03 -13.02 21.29
C PRO A 527 -7.56 -12.46 19.93
N PRO A 528 -7.66 -11.13 19.71
CA PRO A 528 -7.08 -10.52 18.52
C PRO A 528 -5.60 -10.88 18.37
N SER A 529 -5.19 -11.17 17.15
CA SER A 529 -3.80 -11.49 16.81
C SER A 529 -3.23 -10.37 15.96
N PHE A 530 -2.10 -9.81 16.38
CA PHE A 530 -1.43 -8.71 15.71
C PHE A 530 -0.34 -9.26 14.78
N PRO A 531 -0.50 -9.24 13.44
CA PRO A 531 0.55 -9.63 12.50
C PRO A 531 1.65 -8.55 12.34
N ALA A 532 2.40 -8.27 13.41
CA ALA A 532 3.38 -7.19 13.43
C ALA A 532 4.55 -7.44 12.47
N GLN A 533 4.91 -8.71 12.20
CA GLN A 533 6.03 -9.04 11.30
C GLN A 533 5.73 -8.62 9.85
N LEU A 534 4.45 -8.59 9.49
CA LEU A 534 3.99 -8.35 8.13
C LEU A 534 3.69 -6.88 7.86
N ALA A 535 3.37 -6.11 8.92
CA ALA A 535 2.97 -4.70 8.87
C ALA A 535 2.14 -4.32 7.62
N PRO A 536 1.05 -5.08 7.30
CA PRO A 536 0.31 -4.95 6.05
C PRO A 536 -0.13 -3.52 5.77
N THR A 537 -0.58 -2.78 6.79
CA THR A 537 -1.08 -1.42 6.55
C THR A 537 0.04 -0.46 6.17
N ASP A 538 1.23 -0.58 6.76
CA ASP A 538 2.37 0.26 6.41
C ASP A 538 2.86 -0.02 4.98
N TYR A 539 3.08 -1.29 4.61
CA TYR A 539 3.55 -1.63 3.27
C TYR A 539 2.53 -1.28 2.18
N THR A 540 1.23 -1.53 2.42
CA THR A 540 0.17 -1.11 1.48
C THR A 540 0.13 0.41 1.36
N THR A 541 0.18 1.16 2.47
CA THR A 541 0.19 2.63 2.43
C THR A 541 1.41 3.17 1.69
N GLY A 542 2.59 2.57 1.91
CA GLY A 542 3.82 2.90 1.17
C GLY A 542 3.69 2.71 -0.34
N ALA A 543 3.19 1.56 -0.77
CA ALA A 543 2.97 1.26 -2.17
C ALA A 543 1.90 2.17 -2.80
N MET A 544 0.80 2.44 -2.09
CA MET A 544 -0.23 3.39 -2.54
C MET A 544 0.31 4.82 -2.65
N GLY A 545 1.15 5.25 -1.70
CA GLY A 545 1.85 6.54 -1.78
C GLY A 545 2.77 6.64 -3.00
N ALA A 546 3.49 5.57 -3.34
CA ALA A 546 4.30 5.53 -4.55
C ALA A 546 3.44 5.62 -5.82
N LEU A 547 2.34 4.86 -5.89
CA LEU A 547 1.37 4.93 -6.98
C LEU A 547 0.80 6.34 -7.14
N GLY A 548 0.33 6.94 -6.05
CA GLY A 548 -0.24 8.29 -6.03
C GLY A 548 0.77 9.34 -6.50
N LEU A 549 2.00 9.31 -6.00
CA LEU A 549 3.07 10.22 -6.43
C LEU A 549 3.35 10.10 -7.93
N ILE A 550 3.44 8.86 -8.45
CA ILE A 550 3.68 8.62 -9.88
C ILE A 550 2.54 9.16 -10.74
N LEU A 551 1.28 8.95 -10.33
CA LEU A 551 0.12 9.48 -11.05
C LEU A 551 0.04 11.00 -11.01
N ALA A 552 0.43 11.62 -9.89
CA ALA A 552 0.54 13.08 -9.80
C ALA A 552 1.65 13.64 -10.70
N LEU A 553 2.81 12.96 -10.78
CA LEU A 553 3.87 13.31 -11.74
C LEU A 553 3.40 13.15 -13.19
N TYR A 554 2.64 12.10 -13.50
CA TYR A 554 2.03 11.88 -14.81
C TYR A 554 1.10 13.03 -15.19
N GLN A 555 0.22 13.45 -14.28
CA GLN A 555 -0.68 14.58 -14.48
C GLN A 555 0.06 15.91 -14.63
N ARG A 556 1.13 16.13 -13.86
CA ARG A 556 2.01 17.28 -14.03
C ARG A 556 2.66 17.30 -15.41
N LYS A 557 3.18 16.17 -15.88
CA LYS A 557 3.85 16.05 -17.18
C LYS A 557 2.87 16.30 -18.34
N LYS A 558 1.68 15.73 -18.28
CA LYS A 558 0.69 15.74 -19.37
C LYS A 558 -0.16 17.01 -19.40
N HIS A 559 -0.51 17.54 -18.24
CA HIS A 559 -1.50 18.61 -18.09
C HIS A 559 -1.02 19.81 -17.27
N GLY A 560 0.22 19.79 -16.74
CA GLY A 560 0.74 20.87 -15.90
C GLY A 560 0.12 20.93 -14.50
N VAL A 561 -0.64 19.90 -14.10
CA VAL A 561 -1.33 19.85 -12.80
C VAL A 561 -0.32 19.54 -11.70
N VAL A 562 -0.16 20.47 -10.76
CA VAL A 562 0.62 20.29 -9.54
C VAL A 562 -0.34 20.11 -8.39
N GLN A 563 -0.12 19.09 -7.57
CA GLN A 563 -1.06 18.71 -6.54
C GLN A 563 -0.41 17.98 -5.37
N ARG A 564 -1.12 17.99 -4.25
CA ARG A 564 -0.86 17.12 -3.09
C ARG A 564 -1.64 15.81 -3.23
N VAL A 565 -0.96 14.74 -2.84
CA VAL A 565 -1.46 13.37 -2.67
C VAL A 565 -1.47 13.07 -1.18
N GLU A 566 -2.60 12.58 -0.67
CA GLU A 566 -2.83 12.23 0.73
C GLU A 566 -3.22 10.76 0.88
#